data_AF-A0A2U2X5X3-F1
#
_entry.id   AF-A0A2U2X5X3-F1
#
_cell.length_a   1.000
_cell.length_b   1.000
_cell.length_c   1.000
_cell.angle_alpha   90.00
_cell.angle_beta   90.00
_cell.angle_gamma   90.00
#
_symmetry.space_group_name_H-M   'P 1'
#
loop_
_entity.id
_entity.type
_entity.pdbx_description
1 polymer ?
#
loop_
_entity_poly.entity_id
_entity_poly.type
_entity_poly.pdbx_seq_one_letter_code
_entity_poly.pdbx_strand_id
1 'polypeptide(L)' 'MLNDKQSLALTGLMVAGIFVFGILDVLDNFVVLTILTIVFFTVLINMFYSKFKSEEIKQEENNSK' A
#
# COMPACT_ATOMS: atom_id res chain seq x y z
N MET A 1 4.82 -12.97 2.11
CA MET A 1 6.08 -12.22 2.28
C MET A 1 6.26 -11.34 1.05
N LEU A 2 5.76 -10.10 1.09
CA LEU A 2 6.04 -9.15 0.02
C LEU A 2 7.52 -8.79 0.17
N ASN A 3 8.36 -9.35 -0.71
CA ASN A 3 9.78 -9.03 -0.77
C ASN A 3 9.92 -7.51 -0.95
N ASP A 4 10.95 -6.87 -0.39
CA ASP A 4 11.09 -5.40 -0.38
C ASP A 4 10.88 -4.76 -1.76
N LYS A 5 11.26 -5.49 -2.81
CA LYS A 5 11.05 -5.11 -4.23
C LYS A 5 9.58 -5.11 -4.65
N GLN A 6 8.76 -6.04 -4.16
CA GLN A 6 7.32 -6.11 -4.43
C GLN A 6 6.57 -4.96 -3.73
N SER A 7 6.92 -4.67 -2.48
CA SER A 7 6.37 -3.51 -1.75
C SER A 7 6.73 -2.19 -2.43
N LEU A 8 7.99 -2.06 -2.88
CA LEU A 8 8.46 -0.89 -3.63
C LEU A 8 7.76 -0.74 -4.98
N ALA A 9 7.60 -1.83 -5.73
CA ALA A 9 6.88 -1.83 -7.00
C ALA A 9 5.39 -1.49 -6.82
N LEU A 10 4.74 -2.03 -5.79
CA LEU A 10 3.34 -1.75 -5.48
C LEU A 10 3.14 -0.28 -5.07
N THR A 11 4.06 0.26 -4.26
CA THR A 11 4.05 1.67 -3.87
C THR A 11 4.28 2.59 -5.08
N GLY A 12 5.26 2.26 -5.92
CA GLY A 12 5.53 3.00 -7.16
C GLY A 12 4.34 2.99 -8.13
N LEU A 13 3.67 1.84 -8.27
CA LEU A 13 2.48 1.70 -9.11
C LEU A 13 1.29 2.52 -8.58
N MET A 14 1.14 2.61 -7.26
CA MET A 14 0.10 3.46 -6.63
C MET A 14 0.34 4.94 -6.87
N VAL A 15 1.59 5.40 -6.71
CA VAL A 15 1.97 6.81 -6.98
C VAL A 15 1.79 7.14 -8.46
N ALA A 16 2.23 6.26 -9.36
CA ALA A 16 2.06 6.43 -10.80
C ALA A 16 0.58 6.44 -11.21
N GLY A 17 -0.24 5.56 -10.61
CA GLY A 17 -1.68 5.51 -10.83
C GLY A 17 -2.36 6.83 -10.46
N ILE A 18 -2.16 7.31 -9.23
CA ILE A 18 -2.73 8.59 -8.77
C ILE A 18 -2.26 9.75 -9.66
N PHE A 19 -1.00 9.74 -10.10
CA PHE A 19 -0.46 10.76 -10.98
C PHE A 19 -1.15 10.78 -12.36
N VAL A 20 -1.33 9.62 -12.99
CA VAL A 20 -2.03 9.51 -14.28
C VAL A 20 -3.49 9.91 -14.14
N PHE A 21 -4.18 9.44 -13.10
CA PHE A 21 -5.57 9.83 -12.85
C PHE A 21 -5.70 11.34 -12.55
N GLY A 22 -4.71 11.94 -11.89
CA GLY A 22 -4.63 13.39 -11.67
C GLY A 22 -4.40 14.21 -12.94
N ILE A 23 -3.56 13.73 -13.86
CA ILE A 23 -3.34 14.38 -15.16
C ILE A 23 -4.57 14.29 -16.07
N LEU A 24 -5.29 13.16 -16.00
CA LEU A 24 -6.52 12.96 -16.77
C LEU A 24 -7.69 13.82 -16.28
N ASP A 25 -7.52 14.56 -15.18
CA ASP A 25 -8.52 15.42 -14.51
C ASP A 25 -9.78 14.67 -14.05
N VAL A 26 -9.72 13.34 -14.07
CA VAL A 26 -10.80 12.45 -13.59
C VAL A 26 -10.85 12.47 -12.05
N LEU A 27 -9.78 12.95 -11.40
CA LEU A 27 -9.72 13.21 -9.95
C LEU A 27 -10.59 14.37 -9.49
N ASP A 28 -10.99 15.29 -10.38
CA ASP A 28 -11.82 16.44 -10.00
C ASP A 28 -13.25 16.01 -9.63
N ASN A 29 -13.67 14.82 -10.07
CA ASN A 29 -14.93 14.23 -9.63
C ASN A 29 -14.82 13.71 -8.19
N PHE A 30 -15.57 14.34 -7.28
CA PHE A 30 -15.64 13.98 -5.86
C PHE A 30 -15.92 12.48 -5.60
N VAL A 31 -16.78 11.86 -6.42
CA VAL A 31 -17.10 10.42 -6.30
C VAL A 31 -15.87 9.58 -6.65
N VAL A 32 -15.19 9.92 -7.74
CA VAL A 32 -13.99 9.18 -8.19
C VAL A 32 -12.84 9.37 -7.21
N LEU A 33 -12.63 10.59 -6.74
CA LEU A 33 -11.63 10.92 -5.72
C LEU A 33 -11.85 10.10 -4.43
N THR A 34 -13.10 9.99 -4.00
CA THR A 34 -13.46 9.24 -2.78
C THR A 34 -13.18 7.74 -2.95
N ILE A 35 -13.62 7.14 -4.06
CA ILE A 35 -13.37 5.72 -4.34
C ILE A 35 -11.87 5.44 -4.44
N LEU A 36 -11.13 6.29 -5.15
CA LEU A 36 -9.69 6.17 -5.31
C LEU A 36 -8.97 6.26 -3.95
N THR A 37 -9.42 7.17 -3.08
CA THR A 37 -8.87 7.32 -1.73
C THR A 37 -9.13 6.09 -0.86
N ILE A 38 -10.33 5.49 -0.93
CA ILE A 38 -10.65 4.25 -0.19
C ILE A 38 -9.77 3.09 -0.66
N VAL A 39 -9.60 2.93 -1.97
CA VAL A 39 -8.72 1.90 -2.55
C VAL A 39 -7.26 2.15 -2.13
N PHE A 40 -6.82 3.41 -2.16
CA PHE A 40 -5.49 3.80 -1.70
C PHE A 40 -5.24 3.43 -0.24
N PHE A 41 -6.15 3.80 0.66
CA PHE A 41 -6.07 3.42 2.07
C PHE A 41 -6.11 1.91 2.28
N THR A 42 -6.94 1.19 1.54
CA THR A 42 -7.02 -0.28 1.63
C THR A 42 -5.68 -0.94 1.30
N VAL A 43 -5.00 -0.48 0.25
CA VAL A 43 -3.67 -0.97 -0.10
C VAL A 43 -2.62 -0.54 0.91
N LEU A 44 -2.67 0.69 1.41
CA LEU A 44 -1.77 1.15 2.48
C LEU A 44 -1.92 0.31 3.75
N ILE A 45 -3.15 0.06 4.19
CA ILE A 45 -3.45 -0.77 5.35
C ILE A 45 -2.95 -2.20 5.12
N ASN A 46 -3.19 -2.79 3.95
CA ASN A 46 -2.70 -4.13 3.61
C ASN A 46 -1.16 -4.19 3.60
N MET A 47 -0.51 -3.17 3.05
CA MET A 47 0.94 -3.06 3.04
C MET A 47 1.52 -2.89 4.45
N PHE A 48 0.92 -2.04 5.28
CA PHE A 48 1.30 -1.85 6.68
C PHE A 48 1.05 -3.12 7.51
N TYR A 49 -0.06 -3.81 7.31
CA TYR A 49 -0.39 -5.05 8.01
C TYR A 49 0.57 -6.17 7.64
N SER A 50 0.96 -6.27 6.36
CA SER A 50 2.01 -7.21 5.94
C SER A 50 3.38 -6.86 6.55
N LYS A 51 3.65 -5.59 6.83
CA LYS A 51 4.90 -5.13 7.46
C LYS A 51 4.89 -5.40 8.98
N PHE A 52 3.77 -5.14 9.65
CA PHE A 52 3.55 -5.44 11.07
C PHE A 52 3.59 -6.94 11.37
N LYS A 53 2.96 -7.78 10.52
CA LYS A 53 3.01 -9.25 10.68
C LYS A 53 4.44 -9.82 10.53
N SER A 54 5.32 -9.13 9.80
CA SER A 54 6.73 -9.51 9.70
C SER A 54 7.56 -9.15 10.95
N GLU A 55 7.07 -8.26 11.83
CA GLU A 55 7.71 -7.96 13.12
C GLU A 55 7.28 -8.92 14.23
N GLU A 56 6.03 -9.41 14.20
CA GLU A 56 5.52 -10.38 15.18
C GLU A 56 6.24 -11.74 15.07
N ILE A 57 6.51 -12.21 13.84
CA ILE A 57 7.19 -13.49 13.59
C ILE A 57 8.68 -13.45 14.00
N LYS A 58 9.33 -12.28 14.01
CA LYS A 58 10.73 -12.15 14.44
C LYS A 58 10.94 -12.19 15.95
N GLN A 59 9.88 -11.94 16.74
CA GLN A 59 9.97 -11.99 18.21
C GLN A 59 9.87 -13.42 18.77
N GLU A 60 9.15 -14.33 18.11
CA GLU A 60 9.05 -15.73 18.58
C GLU A 60 10.34 -16.55 18.35
N GLU A 61 11.14 -16.23 17.33
CA GLU A 61 12.37 -16.97 17.02
C GLU A 61 13.57 -16.59 17.92
N ASN A 62 13.56 -15.40 18.54
CA ASN A 62 14.64 -14.95 19.44
C ASN A 62 14.45 -15.35 20.91
N ASN A 63 13.26 -15.79 21.31
CA ASN A 63 12.97 -16.19 22.71
C ASN A 63 13.06 -17.71 22.92
N SER A 64 13.51 -18.45 21.91
CA SER A 64 13.68 -19.92 21.92
C SER A 64 15.10 -20.36 21.55
N LYS A 65 16.11 -19.51 21.80
CA LYS A 65 17.53 -19.88 21.78
C LYS A 65 18.19 -19.62 23.11
#